data_AF-A0A931UBC3-F1
#
_entry.id   AF-A0A931UBC3-F1
#
_cell.length_a   1.000
_cell.length_b   1.000
_cell.length_c   1.000
_cell.angle_alpha   90.00
_cell.angle_beta   90.00
_cell.angle_gamma   90.00
#
_symmetry.space_group_name_H-M   'P 1'
#
loop_
_entity.id
_entity.type
_entity.pdbx_description
1 polymer ?
#
loop_
_entity_poly.entity_id
_entity_poly.type
_entity_poly.pdbx_seq_one_letter_code
_entity_poly.pdbx_strand_id
1 'polypeptide(L)'
;MIRSIWRWTQHLLVLTGLGVWLVAATPVADYLAQPLRLAAELKQAQAIIVLGGGAYADDVPSASSMARAVYGFTLLRKGYAPRLLLAGGRARPHTGMEGPAMKKLLEEIGAASKQLETEERSNRTYSNAVESAQIFHPRRVKQILPSPAR
;
A
#
# COMPACT_ATOMS: atom_id res chain seq x y z
N MET A 1 44.33 14.70 27.50
CA MET A 1 43.13 15.37 26.95
C MET A 1 42.58 14.71 25.68
N ILE A 2 43.39 14.47 24.64
CA ILE A 2 42.96 13.97 23.32
C ILE A 2 42.20 12.62 23.35
N ARG A 3 42.64 11.66 24.17
CA ARG A 3 41.97 10.35 24.34
C ARG A 3 40.57 10.44 24.97
N SER A 4 40.30 11.47 25.77
CA SER A 4 38.96 11.69 26.35
C SER A 4 38.01 12.18 25.27
N ILE A 5 38.43 13.22 24.53
CA ILE A 5 37.65 13.82 23.42
C ILE A 5 37.26 12.78 22.38
N TRP A 6 38.18 11.87 22.03
CA TRP A 6 37.94 10.78 21.08
C TRP A 6 36.87 9.78 21.55
N ARG A 7 36.89 9.41 22.84
CA ARG A 7 35.86 8.52 23.42
C ARG A 7 34.48 9.18 23.40
N TRP A 8 34.40 10.46 23.74
CA TRP A 8 33.16 11.23 23.67
C TRP A 8 32.60 11.33 22.24
N THR A 9 33.46 11.52 21.24
CA THR A 9 33.03 11.53 19.83
C THR A 9 32.52 10.16 19.38
N GLN A 10 33.20 9.08 19.77
CA GLN A 10 32.74 7.71 19.49
C GLN A 10 31.38 7.42 20.15
N HIS A 11 31.17 7.82 21.40
CA HIS A 11 29.88 7.65 22.07
C HIS A 11 28.77 8.45 21.38
N LEU A 12 29.05 9.68 20.95
CA LEU A 12 28.10 10.51 20.17
C LEU A 12 27.71 9.84 18.85
N LEU A 13 28.67 9.28 18.12
CA LEU A 13 28.43 8.58 16.85
C LEU A 13 27.64 7.28 17.06
N VAL A 14 27.95 6.53 18.11
CA VAL A 14 27.23 5.30 18.45
C VAL A 14 25.80 5.61 18.86
N LEU A 15 25.58 6.64 19.69
CA LEU A 15 24.24 7.06 20.11
C LEU A 15 23.38 7.57 18.95
N THR A 16 23.96 8.35 18.05
CA THR A 16 23.25 8.80 16.84
C THR A 16 22.94 7.64 15.91
N GLY A 17 23.90 6.73 15.68
CA GLY A 17 23.66 5.51 14.90
C GLY A 17 22.58 4.61 15.49
N LEU A 18 22.59 4.39 16.80
CA LEU A 18 21.55 3.65 17.53
C LEU A 18 20.19 4.35 17.44
N GLY A 19 20.16 5.68 17.55
CA GLY A 19 18.94 6.46 17.40
C GLY A 19 18.33 6.32 16.00
N VAL A 20 19.15 6.44 14.95
CA VAL A 20 18.71 6.23 13.55
C VAL A 20 18.24 4.80 13.35
N TRP A 21 18.98 3.81 13.86
CA TRP A 21 18.60 2.40 13.76
C TRP A 21 17.28 2.11 14.48
N LEU A 22 17.07 2.65 15.69
CA LEU A 22 15.80 2.54 16.41
C LEU A 22 14.66 3.15 15.62
N VAL A 23 14.81 4.37 15.10
CA VAL A 23 13.75 5.03 14.32
C VAL A 23 13.45 4.29 13.03
N ALA A 24 14.46 3.75 12.34
CA ALA A 24 14.28 2.99 11.10
C ALA A 24 13.70 1.59 11.35
N ALA A 25 14.03 0.96 12.47
CA ALA A 25 13.59 -0.39 12.84
C ALA A 25 12.24 -0.42 13.56
N THR A 26 11.71 0.73 14.00
CA THR A 26 10.45 0.82 14.74
C THR A 26 9.38 1.60 13.97
N PRO A 27 8.09 1.31 14.19
CA PRO A 27 6.99 2.04 13.56
C PRO A 27 6.76 3.43 14.21
N VAL A 28 7.81 4.09 14.71
CA VAL A 28 7.72 5.42 15.34
C VAL A 28 7.21 6.46 14.36
N ALA A 29 7.64 6.39 13.09
CA ALA A 29 7.10 7.22 12.02
C ALA A 29 5.58 7.00 11.86
N ASP A 30 5.13 5.74 11.88
CA ASP A 30 3.70 5.40 11.79
C ASP A 30 2.91 5.90 13.01
N TYR A 31 3.52 5.88 14.20
CA TYR A 31 2.91 6.37 15.43
C TYR A 31 2.72 7.88 15.39
N LEU A 32 3.73 8.62 14.93
CA LEU A 32 3.67 10.07 14.73
C LEU A 32 2.68 10.46 13.61
N ALA A 33 2.45 9.58 12.64
CA ALA A 33 1.48 9.79 11.56
C ALA A 33 0.03 9.45 11.95
N GLN A 34 -0.22 8.78 13.08
CA GLN A 34 -1.58 8.44 13.55
C GLN A 34 -2.57 9.61 13.58
N PRO A 35 -2.24 10.82 14.09
CA PRO A 35 -3.19 11.93 14.14
C PRO A 35 -3.60 12.46 12.75
N LEU A 36 -2.85 12.14 11.69
CA LEU A 36 -3.23 12.49 10.31
C LEU A 36 -4.12 11.43 9.65
N ARG A 37 -4.41 10.32 10.33
CA ARG A 37 -5.29 9.27 9.80
C ARG A 37 -6.74 9.76 9.88
N LEU A 38 -7.27 10.17 8.73
CA LEU A 38 -8.70 10.38 8.57
C LEU A 38 -9.42 9.05 8.80
N ALA A 39 -10.18 8.95 9.90
CA ALA A 39 -11.06 7.83 10.16
C ALA A 39 -12.22 7.88 9.15
N ALA A 40 -12.07 7.20 8.01
CA ALA A 40 -13.17 6.99 7.10
C ALA A 40 -14.15 6.00 7.74
N GLU A 41 -15.43 6.39 7.88
CA GLU A 41 -16.47 5.46 8.28
C GLU A 41 -16.57 4.32 7.25
N LEU A 42 -16.24 3.11 7.69
CA LEU A 42 -16.33 1.92 6.86
C LEU A 42 -17.81 1.52 6.68
N LYS A 43 -18.38 1.84 5.53
CA LYS A 43 -19.72 1.42 5.11
C LYS A 43 -19.62 0.29 4.09
N GLN A 44 -20.69 -0.49 3.96
CA GLN A 44 -20.79 -1.47 2.88
C GLN A 44 -20.70 -0.75 1.54
N ALA A 45 -19.91 -1.31 0.63
CA ALA A 45 -19.66 -0.81 -0.70
C ALA A 45 -19.86 -1.92 -1.73
N GLN A 46 -20.00 -1.53 -3.01
CA GLN A 46 -20.15 -2.50 -4.09
C GLN A 46 -18.82 -3.09 -4.55
N ALA A 47 -17.72 -2.37 -4.32
CA ALA A 47 -16.36 -2.80 -4.60
C ALA A 47 -15.38 -2.07 -3.67
N ILE A 48 -14.28 -2.75 -3.34
CA ILE A 48 -13.11 -2.15 -2.70
C ILE A 48 -12.07 -1.91 -3.80
N ILE A 49 -11.44 -0.74 -3.81
CA ILE A 49 -10.38 -0.42 -4.77
C ILE A 49 -9.07 -0.23 -4.03
N VAL A 50 -8.07 -1.02 -4.39
CA VAL A 50 -6.71 -0.93 -3.88
C VAL A 50 -5.85 -0.27 -4.93
N LEU A 51 -5.30 0.88 -4.57
CA LEU A 51 -4.37 1.61 -5.42
C LEU A 51 -2.94 1.15 -5.12
N GLY A 52 -2.29 0.62 -6.15
CA GLY A 52 -0.88 0.29 -6.15
C GLY A 52 0.01 1.52 -5.86
N GLY A 53 1.17 1.25 -5.26
CA GLY A 53 2.22 2.22 -4.97
C GLY A 53 3.59 1.74 -5.43
N GLY A 54 3.66 0.87 -6.43
CA GLY A 54 4.89 0.29 -6.96
C GLY A 54 4.92 -1.24 -6.94
N ALA A 55 5.68 -1.81 -7.88
CA ALA A 55 6.12 -3.20 -7.88
C ALA A 55 7.61 -3.25 -8.24
N TYR A 56 8.32 -4.21 -7.67
CA TYR A 56 9.71 -4.51 -7.96
C TYR A 56 9.83 -5.22 -9.32
N ALA A 57 11.05 -5.33 -9.85
CA ALA A 57 11.30 -5.90 -11.18
C ALA A 57 10.98 -7.41 -11.29
N ASP A 58 10.89 -8.09 -10.15
CA ASP A 58 10.54 -9.50 -9.98
C ASP A 58 9.02 -9.74 -9.83
N ASP A 59 8.20 -8.76 -10.20
CA ASP A 59 6.74 -8.78 -10.04
C ASP A 59 6.28 -8.98 -8.59
N VAL A 60 7.11 -8.57 -7.62
CA VAL A 60 6.73 -8.49 -6.21
C VAL A 60 6.16 -7.10 -5.93
N PRO A 61 4.96 -6.98 -5.33
CA PRO A 61 4.42 -5.67 -4.98
C PRO A 61 5.31 -4.98 -3.94
N SER A 62 5.45 -3.65 -4.02
CA SER A 62 6.18 -2.89 -3.01
C SER A 62 5.57 -3.10 -1.61
N ALA A 63 6.33 -2.83 -0.55
CA ALA A 63 5.82 -2.98 0.82
C ALA A 63 4.50 -2.20 1.06
N SER A 64 4.36 -1.02 0.45
CA SER A 64 3.13 -0.23 0.51
C SER A 64 1.98 -0.87 -0.28
N SER A 65 2.22 -1.33 -1.52
CA SER A 65 1.24 -2.06 -2.34
C SER A 65 0.76 -3.33 -1.64
N MET A 66 1.69 -4.12 -1.08
CA MET A 66 1.39 -5.32 -0.31
C MET A 66 0.51 -5.02 0.90
N ALA A 67 0.87 -4.02 1.72
CA ALA A 67 0.11 -3.66 2.90
C ALA A 67 -1.32 -3.19 2.57
N ARG A 68 -1.50 -2.47 1.45
CA ARG A 68 -2.82 -2.04 0.95
C ARG A 68 -3.64 -3.20 0.38
N ALA A 69 -3.01 -4.09 -0.39
CA ALA A 69 -3.67 -5.27 -0.94
C ALA A 69 -4.21 -6.18 0.17
N VAL A 70 -3.38 -6.49 1.17
CA VAL A 70 -3.78 -7.31 2.33
C VAL A 70 -4.90 -6.64 3.12
N TYR A 71 -4.85 -5.31 3.29
CA TYR A 71 -5.93 -4.60 3.97
C TYR A 71 -7.25 -4.64 3.18
N GLY A 72 -7.21 -4.39 1.87
CA GLY A 72 -8.36 -4.52 0.99
C GLY A 72 -8.96 -5.93 1.01
N PHE A 73 -8.10 -6.95 1.00
CA PHE A 73 -8.53 -8.34 1.13
C PHE A 73 -9.16 -8.65 2.50
N THR A 74 -8.65 -8.05 3.57
CA THR A 74 -9.25 -8.17 4.91
C THR A 74 -10.66 -7.59 4.93
N LEU A 75 -10.88 -6.44 4.29
CA LEU A 75 -12.22 -5.84 4.16
C LEU A 75 -13.16 -6.69 3.30
N LEU A 76 -12.65 -7.28 2.21
CA LEU A 76 -13.39 -8.24 1.38
C LEU A 76 -13.85 -9.44 2.21
N ARG A 77 -12.94 -10.04 3.00
CA ARG A 77 -13.23 -11.16 3.90
C ARG A 77 -14.24 -10.83 5.00
N LYS A 78 -14.27 -9.58 5.45
CA LYS A 78 -15.26 -9.06 6.42
C LYS A 78 -16.62 -8.74 5.78
N GLY A 79 -16.77 -8.90 4.46
CA GLY A 79 -18.03 -8.67 3.77
C GLY A 79 -18.36 -7.19 3.51
N TYR A 80 -17.38 -6.29 3.57
CA TYR A 80 -17.62 -4.88 3.27
C TYR A 80 -17.91 -4.63 1.79
N ALA A 81 -17.47 -5.52 0.91
CA ALA A 81 -17.84 -5.52 -0.49
C ALA A 81 -17.78 -6.95 -1.06
N PRO A 82 -18.48 -7.23 -2.16
CA PRO A 82 -18.41 -8.51 -2.85
C PRO A 82 -17.19 -8.67 -3.79
N ARG A 83 -16.46 -7.58 -4.08
CA ARG A 83 -15.37 -7.56 -5.07
C ARG A 83 -14.23 -6.63 -4.66
N LEU A 84 -13.03 -6.97 -5.12
CA LEU A 84 -11.80 -6.21 -4.90
C LEU A 84 -11.13 -5.90 -6.25
N LEU A 85 -10.99 -4.62 -6.57
CA LEU A 85 -10.24 -4.14 -7.73
C LEU A 85 -8.83 -3.75 -7.30
N LEU A 86 -7.83 -4.34 -7.96
CA LEU A 86 -6.42 -4.07 -7.77
C LEU A 86 -5.94 -3.20 -8.93
N ALA A 87 -5.83 -1.90 -8.68
CA ALA A 87 -5.45 -0.93 -9.69
C ALA A 87 -3.96 -0.62 -9.64
N GLY A 88 -3.28 -0.78 -10.76
CA GLY A 88 -1.90 -0.35 -10.92
C GLY A 88 -1.23 -0.98 -12.13
N GLY A 89 -0.78 -0.14 -13.06
CA GLY A 89 0.04 -0.55 -14.19
C GLY A 89 1.54 -0.55 -13.86
N ARG A 90 2.37 -0.32 -14.88
CA ARG A 90 3.82 -0.14 -14.70
C ARG A 90 4.13 1.33 -14.42
N ALA A 91 4.69 1.62 -13.25
CA ALA A 91 5.21 2.95 -12.92
C ALA A 91 6.47 3.31 -13.73
N ARG A 92 7.32 2.33 -14.07
CA ARG A 92 8.53 2.51 -14.87
C ARG A 92 8.73 1.36 -15.88
N PRO A 93 9.50 1.55 -16.97
CA PRO A 93 9.74 0.51 -17.96
C PRO A 93 10.38 -0.77 -17.42
N HIS A 94 11.12 -0.67 -16.31
CA HIS A 94 11.87 -1.78 -15.69
C HIS A 94 11.25 -2.29 -14.39
N THR A 95 10.00 -1.94 -14.09
CA THR A 95 9.28 -2.41 -12.90
C THR A 95 8.18 -3.40 -13.29
N GLY A 96 7.83 -4.29 -12.36
CA GLY A 96 6.72 -5.22 -12.51
C GLY A 96 5.36 -4.53 -12.65
N MET A 97 4.34 -5.30 -13.00
CA MET A 97 2.97 -4.79 -13.09
C MET A 97 2.29 -4.87 -11.73
N GLU A 98 1.86 -3.74 -11.19
CA GLU A 98 1.40 -3.65 -9.79
C GLU A 98 0.11 -4.43 -9.52
N GLY A 99 -0.91 -4.28 -10.37
CA GLY A 99 -2.18 -4.99 -10.26
C GLY A 99 -1.99 -6.51 -10.28
N PRO A 100 -1.34 -7.08 -11.30
CA PRO A 100 -1.01 -8.50 -11.37
C PRO A 100 -0.15 -9.00 -10.20
N ALA A 101 0.85 -8.23 -9.78
CA ALA A 101 1.70 -8.56 -8.63
C ALA A 101 0.88 -8.67 -7.33
N MET A 102 -0.01 -7.70 -7.08
CA MET A 102 -0.93 -7.74 -5.94
C MET A 102 -1.91 -8.91 -6.04
N LYS A 103 -2.43 -9.22 -7.25
CA LYS A 103 -3.36 -10.33 -7.44
C LYS A 103 -2.70 -11.65 -7.10
N LYS A 104 -1.51 -11.90 -7.63
CA LYS A 104 -0.73 -13.11 -7.36
C LYS A 104 -0.50 -13.29 -5.86
N LEU A 105 -0.05 -12.23 -5.18
CA LEU A 105 0.12 -12.23 -3.72
C LEU A 105 -1.19 -12.61 -3.00
N LEU A 106 -2.32 -12.03 -3.40
CA LEU A 106 -3.60 -12.30 -2.75
C LEU A 106 -4.10 -13.74 -3.00
N GLU A 107 -3.87 -14.27 -4.19
CA GLU A 107 -4.18 -15.67 -4.54
C GLU A 107 -3.33 -16.64 -3.71
N GLU A 108 -2.04 -16.36 -3.52
CA GLU A 108 -1.13 -17.16 -2.69
C GLU A 108 -1.57 -17.22 -1.22
N ILE A 109 -2.19 -16.16 -0.69
CA ILE A 109 -2.74 -16.13 0.68
C ILE A 109 -4.20 -16.62 0.77
N GLY A 110 -4.75 -17.19 -0.33
CA GLY A 110 -6.03 -17.88 -0.34
C GLY A 110 -7.24 -17.04 -0.78
N ALA A 111 -7.03 -15.96 -1.53
CA ALA A 111 -8.12 -15.24 -2.19
C ALA A 111 -8.66 -16.01 -3.41
N ALA A 112 -9.97 -16.02 -3.60
CA ALA A 112 -10.57 -16.61 -4.80
C ALA A 112 -10.46 -15.64 -5.98
N SER A 113 -9.84 -16.06 -7.09
CA SER A 113 -9.62 -15.23 -8.29
C SER A 113 -10.88 -14.56 -8.84
N LYS A 114 -12.06 -15.18 -8.65
CA LYS A 114 -13.36 -14.62 -9.11
C LYS A 114 -13.77 -13.33 -8.39
N GLN A 115 -13.19 -13.04 -7.22
CA GLN A 115 -13.46 -11.82 -6.45
C GLN A 115 -12.40 -10.73 -6.70
N LEU A 116 -11.31 -11.07 -7.40
CA LEU A 116 -10.18 -10.19 -7.67
C LEU A 116 -10.23 -9.73 -9.13
N GLU A 117 -10.41 -8.44 -9.33
CA GLU A 117 -10.31 -7.79 -10.64
C GLU A 117 -9.00 -6.98 -10.68
N THR A 118 -8.31 -6.96 -11.82
CA THR A 118 -7.07 -6.17 -12.03
C THR A 118 -7.29 -5.10 -13.07
N GLU A 119 -6.73 -3.91 -12.82
CA GLU A 119 -6.67 -2.81 -13.77
C GLU A 119 -5.20 -2.56 -14.11
N GLU A 120 -4.84 -2.75 -15.39
CA GLU A 120 -3.45 -2.83 -15.86
C GLU A 120 -3.00 -1.58 -16.65
N ARG A 121 -3.92 -0.67 -17.03
CA ARG A 121 -3.60 0.50 -17.87
C ARG A 121 -3.08 1.70 -17.07
N SER A 122 -3.40 1.83 -15.80
CA SER A 122 -3.06 3.06 -15.07
C SER A 122 -1.57 3.20 -14.74
N ASN A 123 -0.92 4.16 -15.39
CA ASN A 123 0.51 4.49 -15.21
C ASN A 123 0.75 5.80 -14.41
N ARG A 124 -0.30 6.45 -13.88
CA ARG A 124 -0.20 7.66 -13.03
C ARG A 124 -1.21 7.65 -11.88
N THR A 125 -0.84 8.24 -10.74
CA THR A 125 -1.63 8.28 -9.49
C THR A 125 -2.98 9.01 -9.62
N TYR A 126 -3.07 10.01 -10.52
CA TYR A 126 -4.32 10.73 -10.80
C TYR A 126 -5.27 9.93 -11.69
N SER A 127 -4.76 9.24 -12.72
CA SER A 127 -5.56 8.34 -13.54
C SER A 127 -5.98 7.09 -12.77
N ASN A 128 -5.21 6.60 -11.80
CA ASN A 128 -5.60 5.50 -10.93
C ASN A 128 -6.94 5.74 -10.20
N ALA A 129 -7.17 6.95 -9.66
CA ALA A 129 -8.41 7.27 -8.95
C ALA A 129 -9.57 7.58 -9.92
N VAL A 130 -9.27 8.27 -11.03
CA VAL A 130 -10.28 8.69 -12.03
C VAL A 130 -10.70 7.51 -12.91
N GLU A 131 -9.79 6.69 -13.39
CA GLU A 131 -10.09 5.52 -14.25
C GLU A 131 -10.70 4.38 -13.46
N SER A 132 -10.29 4.15 -12.21
CA SER A 132 -10.98 3.20 -11.32
C SER A 132 -12.43 3.62 -11.06
N ALA A 133 -12.71 4.93 -10.95
CA ALA A 133 -14.08 5.43 -10.88
C ALA A 133 -14.83 5.28 -12.23
N GLN A 134 -14.13 5.36 -13.36
CA GLN A 134 -14.72 5.22 -14.69
C GLN A 134 -15.07 3.78 -15.07
N ILE A 135 -14.33 2.76 -14.62
CA ILE A 135 -14.68 1.33 -14.80
C ILE A 135 -16.08 1.02 -14.22
N PHE A 136 -16.47 1.77 -13.20
CA PHE A 136 -17.74 1.63 -12.51
C PHE A 136 -18.83 2.62 -12.99
N HIS A 137 -18.49 3.58 -13.86
CA HIS A 137 -19.43 4.56 -14.43
C HIS A 137 -20.53 3.95 -15.33
N PRO A 138 -20.30 2.88 -16.12
CA PRO A 138 -21.42 2.23 -16.81
C PRO A 138 -22.29 1.38 -15.87
N ARG A 139 -21.91 1.21 -14.59
CA ARG A 139 -22.61 0.38 -13.60
C ARG A 139 -22.96 1.11 -12.31
N ARG A 140 -23.54 2.32 -12.37
CA ARG A 140 -24.19 3.02 -11.21
C ARG A 140 -23.56 2.74 -9.83
N VAL A 141 -22.24 2.87 -9.69
CA VAL A 141 -21.58 2.69 -8.39
C VAL A 141 -21.64 3.99 -7.63
N LYS A 142 -22.43 3.99 -6.54
CA LYS A 142 -22.68 5.19 -5.73
C LYS A 142 -21.58 5.47 -4.70
N GLN A 143 -20.72 4.50 -4.38
CA GLN A 143 -19.74 4.65 -3.31
C GLN A 143 -18.52 3.73 -3.51
N ILE A 144 -17.34 4.34 -3.54
CA ILE A 144 -16.04 3.68 -3.66
C ILE A 144 -15.30 3.91 -2.33
N LEU A 145 -14.80 2.84 -1.72
CA LEU A 145 -13.95 2.95 -0.54
C LEU A 145 -12.49 3.00 -1.00
N PRO A 146 -11.83 4.18 -1.02
CA PRO A 146 -10.40 4.24 -1.28
C PRO A 146 -9.68 3.54 -0.13
N SER A 147 -8.81 2.58 -0.45
CA SER A 147 -7.90 2.01 0.55
C SER A 147 -7.10 3.16 1.17
N PRO A 148 -7.12 3.37 2.50
CA PRO A 148 -6.32 4.41 3.13
C PRO A 148 -4.84 4.15 2.84
N ALA A 149 -4.11 5.22 2.53
CA ALA A 149 -2.66 5.17 2.45
C ALA A 149 -2.13 4.76 3.83
N ARG A 150 -1.60 3.54 3.91
CA ARG A 150 -0.62 3.18 4.93
C ARG A 150 0.71 3.83 4.59
#